data_AF-A0A3G6UNR2-F1
#
_entry.id   AF-A0A3G6UNR2-F1
#
_cell.length_a   1.000
_cell.length_b   1.000
_cell.length_c   1.000
_cell.angle_alpha   90.00
_cell.angle_beta   90.00
_cell.angle_gamma   90.00
#
_symmetry.space_group_name_H-M   'P 1'
#
loop_
_entity.id
_entity.type
_entity.pdbx_description
1 polymer ?
#
loop_
_entity_poly.entity_id
_entity_poly.type
_entity_poly.pdbx_seq_one_letter_code
_entity_poly.pdbx_strand_id
1 'polypeptide(L)'
;MQILHHCLKMIQGKVRKRRIMIKLKYQKLLAWIQAYHLEIGVGLCFILPPAGILWLVVIGWNHLNKAVYRRASFTLNLTTFFFLCLLVSAAGSTIVHRNGSYLLIVALIAGYLGLYLYIKETLTLGSFQRYKRIVIAGGFYLFLSGLLLKDHTFNGIFALLTGTQFIGGSGDSEARLFGSAYNPNFTAFLLLLTFTFVLTSIIGHLKNRGHRVLFYQIPLILIIAAAIFQTGSRSGVAAMFILSLFLLIKLNPKLGITCLGMLYAVRDHLIALIPRTEVIDHSALARKEIWLNSLSIWKDNTFFGTTPLGFSESYVQLTGKVVPHAHNMFLAFFAEYGTIGGLAFLLLAGGIAFKFCCLYFMESKRKQLLNLFMISIPVIFLTGILDHPLVSPQTALITVILLASWDRYTEPVHVVQKSAAYIKRAFLRSSLQTEKSHHVSKSQKNKGKY
;
A
#
# COMPACT_ATOMS: atom_id res chain seq x y z
N MET A 1 -11.51 28.70 65.76
CA MET A 1 -12.32 27.67 65.05
C MET A 1 -12.83 28.13 63.68
N GLN A 2 -13.40 29.34 63.54
CA GLN A 2 -13.96 29.83 62.26
C GLN A 2 -12.93 29.98 61.12
N ILE A 3 -11.70 30.42 61.41
CA ILE A 3 -10.62 30.55 60.40
C ILE A 3 -10.25 29.19 59.80
N LEU A 4 -10.18 28.15 60.63
CA LEU A 4 -9.88 26.78 60.18
C LEU A 4 -10.98 26.23 59.25
N HIS A 5 -12.25 26.51 59.57
CA HIS A 5 -13.39 26.12 58.74
C HIS A 5 -13.39 26.84 57.38
N HIS A 6 -12.99 28.12 57.33
CA HIS A 6 -12.87 28.86 56.08
C HIS A 6 -11.72 28.36 55.20
N CYS A 7 -10.55 28.07 55.80
CA CYS A 7 -9.42 27.45 55.11
C CYS A 7 -9.77 26.08 54.53
N LEU A 8 -10.46 25.21 55.27
CA LEU A 8 -10.91 23.90 54.80
C LEU A 8 -11.89 24.02 53.62
N LYS A 9 -12.87 24.95 53.67
CA LYS A 9 -13.77 25.22 52.54
C LYS A 9 -13.04 25.72 51.29
N MET A 10 -12.04 26.58 51.44
CA MET A 10 -11.21 27.04 50.31
C MET A 10 -10.37 25.91 49.71
N ILE A 11 -9.76 25.05 50.53
CA ILE A 11 -8.99 23.89 50.07
C ILE A 11 -9.91 22.89 49.35
N GLN A 12 -11.06 22.56 49.93
CA GLN A 12 -12.06 21.68 49.31
C GLN A 12 -12.59 22.26 47.99
N GLY A 13 -12.82 23.57 47.91
CA GLY A 13 -13.20 24.26 46.67
C GLY A 13 -12.11 24.19 45.58
N LYS A 14 -10.84 24.43 45.95
CA LYS A 14 -9.69 24.28 45.02
C LYS A 14 -9.52 22.84 44.54
N VAL A 15 -9.66 21.84 45.42
CA VAL A 15 -9.59 20.42 45.07
C VAL A 15 -10.74 20.01 44.14
N ARG A 16 -11.98 20.46 44.41
CA ARG A 16 -13.14 20.20 43.54
C ARG A 16 -12.98 20.83 42.16
N LYS A 17 -12.52 22.09 42.08
CA LYS A 17 -12.24 22.76 40.80
C LYS A 17 -11.13 22.04 40.02
N ARG A 18 -10.06 21.59 40.69
CA ARG A 18 -8.97 20.80 40.06
C ARG A 18 -9.47 19.46 39.52
N ARG A 19 -10.31 18.73 40.27
CA ARG A 19 -10.94 17.47 39.81
C ARG A 19 -11.83 17.68 38.57
N ILE A 20 -12.65 18.74 38.56
CA ILE A 20 -13.51 19.07 37.41
C ILE A 20 -12.66 19.40 36.17
N MET A 21 -11.59 20.19 36.32
CA MET A 21 -10.69 20.48 35.21
C MET A 21 -9.97 19.25 34.66
N ILE A 22 -9.54 18.31 35.52
CA ILE A 22 -8.92 17.05 35.09
C ILE A 22 -9.92 16.21 34.30
N LYS A 23 -11.17 16.07 34.80
CA LYS A 23 -12.23 15.33 34.10
C LYS A 23 -12.55 15.93 32.73
N LEU A 24 -12.61 17.26 32.63
CA LEU A 24 -12.85 17.96 31.36
C LEU A 24 -11.69 17.75 30.37
N LYS A 25 -10.43 17.83 30.84
CA LYS A 25 -9.25 17.55 30.02
C LYS A 25 -9.25 16.10 29.51
N TYR A 26 -9.59 15.15 30.37
CA TYR A 26 -9.69 13.73 29.99
C TYR A 26 -10.78 13.48 28.94
N GLN A 27 -11.97 14.05 29.11
CA GLN A 27 -13.06 13.93 28.13
C GLN A 27 -12.68 14.55 26.77
N LYS A 28 -12.02 15.71 26.78
CA LYS A 28 -11.51 16.34 25.55
C LYS A 28 -10.47 15.47 24.85
N LEU A 29 -9.54 14.87 25.61
CA LEU A 29 -8.53 13.97 25.06
C LEU A 29 -9.18 12.71 24.47
N LEU A 30 -10.14 12.11 25.16
CA LEU A 30 -10.85 10.92 24.68
C LEU A 30 -11.64 11.21 23.39
N ALA A 31 -12.34 12.35 23.33
CA ALA A 31 -13.04 12.79 22.13
C ALA A 31 -12.08 13.03 20.96
N TRP A 32 -10.89 13.58 21.23
CA TRP A 32 -9.85 13.77 20.21
C TRP A 32 -9.31 12.42 19.72
N ILE A 33 -8.98 11.49 20.61
CA ILE A 33 -8.54 10.14 20.24
C ILE A 33 -9.60 9.45 19.39
N GLN A 34 -10.88 9.55 19.76
CA GLN A 34 -11.98 8.98 18.98
C GLN A 34 -12.13 9.65 17.61
N ALA A 35 -11.90 10.96 17.49
CA ALA A 35 -11.99 11.67 16.22
C ALA A 35 -10.85 11.33 15.25
N TYR A 36 -9.66 10.99 15.77
CA TYR A 36 -8.44 10.78 14.99
C TYR A 36 -7.84 9.37 15.16
N HIS A 37 -8.62 8.39 15.62
CA HIS A 37 -8.10 7.07 15.96
C HIS A 37 -7.43 6.35 14.79
N LEU A 38 -7.95 6.53 13.56
CA LEU A 38 -7.32 5.98 12.36
C LEU A 38 -5.97 6.65 12.09
N GLU A 39 -5.95 7.97 12.12
CA GLU A 39 -4.75 8.78 11.89
C GLU A 39 -3.65 8.47 12.92
N ILE A 40 -4.03 8.28 14.19
CA ILE A 40 -3.12 7.85 15.26
C ILE A 40 -2.53 6.49 14.93
N GLY A 41 -3.35 5.49 14.56
CA GLY A 41 -2.88 4.16 14.21
C GLY A 41 -1.89 4.17 13.04
N VAL A 42 -2.19 4.93 11.98
CA VAL A 42 -1.30 5.08 10.82
C VAL A 42 0.00 5.77 11.21
N GLY A 43 -0.05 6.83 12.03
CA GLY A 43 1.15 7.51 12.53
C GLY A 43 2.03 6.58 13.39
N LEU A 44 1.41 5.79 14.25
CA LEU A 44 2.10 4.79 15.05
C LEU A 44 2.71 3.68 14.19
N CYS A 45 2.14 3.32 13.04
CA CYS A 45 2.79 2.38 12.13
C CYS A 45 4.17 2.87 11.66
N PHE A 46 4.44 4.17 11.64
CA PHE A 46 5.78 4.70 11.32
C PHE A 46 6.66 4.87 12.55
N ILE A 47 6.13 5.28 13.70
CA ILE A 47 6.96 5.62 14.88
C ILE A 47 7.18 4.41 15.80
N LEU A 48 6.15 3.59 15.98
CA LEU A 48 6.10 2.46 16.90
C LEU A 48 5.31 1.31 16.24
N PRO A 49 5.87 0.67 15.20
CA PRO A 49 5.12 -0.20 14.29
C PRO A 49 4.24 -1.26 14.97
N PRO A 50 4.68 -2.00 16.01
CA PRO A 50 3.86 -3.03 16.65
C PRO A 50 2.59 -2.44 17.29
N ALA A 51 2.72 -1.27 17.92
CA ALA A 51 1.59 -0.57 18.51
C ALA A 51 0.63 -0.04 17.42
N GLY A 52 1.16 0.50 16.32
CA GLY A 52 0.35 0.93 15.19
C GLY A 52 -0.41 -0.22 14.53
N ILE A 53 0.27 -1.36 14.30
CA ILE A 53 -0.33 -2.58 13.77
C ILE A 53 -1.47 -3.04 14.67
N LEU A 54 -1.19 -3.21 15.97
CA LEU A 54 -2.20 -3.65 16.95
C LEU A 54 -3.39 -2.68 17.00
N TRP A 55 -3.12 -1.37 17.02
CA TRP A 55 -4.16 -0.35 17.06
C TRP A 55 -5.10 -0.43 15.85
N LEU A 56 -4.55 -0.54 14.63
CA LEU A 56 -5.34 -0.64 13.41
C LEU A 56 -6.10 -1.98 13.30
N VAL A 57 -5.50 -3.08 13.76
CA VAL A 57 -6.18 -4.39 13.84
C VAL A 57 -7.35 -4.34 14.83
N VAL A 58 -7.17 -3.72 16.00
CA VAL A 58 -8.23 -3.55 17.00
C VAL A 58 -9.36 -2.67 16.46
N ILE A 59 -9.07 -1.62 15.70
CA ILE A 59 -10.10 -0.84 15.00
C ILE A 59 -10.90 -1.75 14.07
N GLY A 60 -10.21 -2.57 13.28
CA GLY A 60 -10.84 -3.53 12.38
C GLY A 60 -11.73 -4.54 13.08
N TRP A 61 -11.23 -5.21 14.13
CA TRP A 61 -12.01 -6.15 14.92
C TRP A 61 -13.23 -5.51 15.58
N ASN A 62 -13.06 -4.32 16.17
CA ASN A 62 -14.17 -3.60 16.80
C ASN A 62 -15.28 -3.28 15.79
N HIS A 63 -14.91 -2.93 14.56
CA HIS A 63 -15.87 -2.67 13.49
C HIS A 63 -16.56 -3.96 13.04
N LEU A 64 -15.80 -5.04 12.81
CA LEU A 64 -16.34 -6.34 12.43
C LEU A 64 -17.30 -6.91 13.50
N ASN A 65 -16.91 -6.84 14.78
CA ASN A 65 -17.74 -7.29 15.89
C ASN A 65 -19.06 -6.49 15.97
N LYS A 66 -19.02 -5.17 15.75
CA LYS A 66 -20.24 -4.34 15.67
C LYS A 66 -21.12 -4.74 14.49
N ALA A 67 -20.53 -5.03 13.33
CA ALA A 67 -21.26 -5.47 12.15
C ALA A 67 -21.96 -6.82 12.40
N VAL A 68 -21.26 -7.79 12.99
CA VAL A 68 -21.82 -9.09 13.36
C VAL A 68 -22.93 -8.95 14.41
N TYR A 69 -22.68 -8.21 15.49
CA TYR A 69 -23.66 -7.99 16.55
C TYR A 69 -24.95 -7.34 16.04
N ARG A 70 -24.82 -6.37 15.13
CA ARG A 70 -25.96 -5.67 14.52
C ARG A 70 -26.60 -6.42 13.34
N ARG A 71 -26.07 -7.60 12.97
CA ARG A 71 -26.45 -8.33 11.75
C ARG A 71 -26.46 -7.42 10.52
N ALA A 72 -25.49 -6.51 10.45
CA ALA A 72 -25.38 -5.58 9.33
C ALA A 72 -25.05 -6.36 8.05
N SER A 73 -25.81 -6.14 6.99
CA SER A 73 -25.48 -6.66 5.67
C SER A 73 -24.25 -5.92 5.15
N PHE A 74 -23.16 -6.64 4.86
CA PHE A 74 -22.02 -6.08 4.14
C PHE A 74 -22.12 -6.39 2.65
N THR A 75 -21.61 -5.48 1.82
CA THR A 75 -21.61 -5.65 0.36
C THR A 75 -20.49 -6.59 -0.05
N LEU A 76 -20.85 -7.74 -0.63
CA LEU A 76 -19.87 -8.66 -1.21
C LEU A 76 -19.31 -8.05 -2.51
N ASN A 77 -18.13 -7.46 -2.41
CA ASN A 77 -17.33 -7.04 -3.55
C ASN A 77 -16.06 -7.88 -3.65
N LEU A 78 -15.30 -7.66 -4.73
CA LEU A 78 -14.08 -8.40 -5.02
C LEU A 78 -13.05 -8.36 -3.89
N THR A 79 -12.88 -7.22 -3.23
CA THR A 79 -11.93 -7.06 -2.12
C THR A 79 -12.39 -7.79 -0.85
N THR A 80 -13.68 -7.72 -0.51
CA THR A 80 -14.24 -8.51 0.60
C THR A 80 -14.18 -10.01 0.31
N PHE A 81 -14.46 -10.43 -0.92
CA PHE A 81 -14.34 -11.82 -1.36
C PHE A 81 -12.90 -12.32 -1.19
N PHE A 82 -11.91 -11.52 -1.61
CA PHE A 82 -10.51 -11.82 -1.40
C PHE A 82 -10.16 -12.08 0.07
N PHE A 83 -10.54 -11.18 0.98
CA PHE A 83 -10.28 -11.38 2.41
C PHE A 83 -11.01 -12.60 3.00
N LEU A 84 -12.25 -12.87 2.56
CA LEU A 84 -12.98 -14.06 2.98
C LEU A 84 -12.28 -15.35 2.52
N CYS A 85 -11.76 -15.39 1.29
CA CYS A 85 -10.95 -16.50 0.80
C CYS A 85 -9.67 -16.67 1.62
N LEU A 86 -8.98 -15.59 1.97
CA LEU A 86 -7.80 -15.67 2.84
C LEU A 86 -8.14 -16.20 4.24
N LEU A 87 -9.29 -15.80 4.82
CA LEU A 87 -9.76 -16.31 6.11
C LEU A 87 -10.03 -17.82 6.05
N VAL A 88 -10.76 -18.28 5.03
CA VAL A 88 -11.02 -19.70 4.79
C VAL A 88 -9.71 -20.46 4.61
N SER A 89 -8.77 -19.88 3.86
CA SER A 89 -7.46 -20.49 3.64
C SER A 89 -6.66 -20.65 4.92
N ALA A 90 -6.51 -19.58 5.70
CA ALA A 90 -5.74 -19.61 6.94
C ALA A 90 -6.39 -20.53 7.99
N ALA A 91 -7.73 -20.56 8.08
CA ALA A 91 -8.45 -21.48 8.96
C ALA A 91 -8.27 -22.94 8.51
N GLY A 92 -8.38 -23.22 7.20
CA GLY A 92 -8.13 -24.55 6.64
C GLY A 92 -6.70 -25.02 6.89
N SER A 93 -5.72 -24.14 6.71
CA SER A 93 -4.30 -24.42 7.00
C SER A 93 -4.07 -24.76 8.47
N THR A 94 -4.72 -24.03 9.39
CA THR A 94 -4.68 -24.31 10.84
C THR A 94 -5.16 -25.73 11.14
N ILE A 95 -6.25 -26.17 10.50
CA ILE A 95 -6.83 -27.50 10.71
C ILE A 95 -5.93 -28.59 10.11
N VAL A 96 -5.47 -28.40 8.87
CA VAL A 96 -4.64 -29.38 8.15
C VAL A 96 -3.30 -29.62 8.84
N HIS A 97 -2.61 -28.55 9.24
CA HIS A 97 -1.30 -28.66 9.91
C HIS A 97 -1.40 -28.86 11.41
N ARG A 98 -2.61 -28.80 12.00
CA ARG A 98 -2.84 -28.89 13.45
C ARG A 98 -1.98 -27.90 14.26
N ASN A 99 -1.68 -26.74 13.67
CA ASN A 99 -0.82 -25.73 14.28
C ASN A 99 -1.67 -24.54 14.74
N GLY A 100 -1.89 -24.45 16.06
CA GLY A 100 -2.71 -23.40 16.66
C GLY A 100 -2.16 -21.98 16.46
N SER A 101 -0.86 -21.82 16.20
CA SER A 101 -0.27 -20.50 15.94
C SER A 101 -0.83 -19.84 14.68
N TYR A 102 -1.33 -20.62 13.71
CA TYR A 102 -1.93 -20.10 12.47
C TYR A 102 -3.26 -19.37 12.72
N LEU A 103 -3.90 -19.57 13.87
CA LEU A 103 -5.04 -18.76 14.30
C LEU A 103 -4.69 -17.28 14.45
N LEU A 104 -3.43 -16.94 14.72
CA LEU A 104 -2.97 -15.55 14.74
C LEU A 104 -3.09 -14.90 13.36
N ILE A 105 -2.83 -15.66 12.28
CA ILE A 105 -3.01 -15.19 10.90
C ILE A 105 -4.50 -15.02 10.57
N VAL A 106 -5.35 -15.97 10.99
CA VAL A 106 -6.81 -15.83 10.86
C VAL A 106 -7.30 -14.54 11.54
N ALA A 107 -6.86 -14.30 12.79
CA ALA A 107 -7.21 -13.11 13.54
C ALA A 107 -6.71 -11.84 12.83
N LEU A 108 -5.46 -11.84 12.34
CA LEU A 108 -4.88 -10.71 11.63
C LEU A 108 -5.66 -10.36 10.34
N ILE A 109 -6.01 -11.36 9.52
CA ILE A 109 -6.80 -11.15 8.29
C ILE A 109 -8.20 -10.65 8.62
N ALA A 110 -8.83 -11.15 9.69
CA ALA A 110 -10.12 -10.63 10.16
C ALA A 110 -10.01 -9.15 10.57
N GLY A 111 -8.88 -8.77 11.16
CA GLY A 111 -8.54 -7.37 11.44
C GLY A 111 -8.41 -6.54 10.17
N TYR A 112 -7.76 -7.07 9.13
CA TYR A 112 -7.64 -6.40 7.83
C TYR A 112 -8.98 -6.20 7.14
N LEU A 113 -9.83 -7.25 7.11
CA LEU A 113 -11.18 -7.16 6.57
C LEU A 113 -12.01 -6.13 7.34
N GLY A 114 -11.99 -6.18 8.67
CA GLY A 114 -12.70 -5.22 9.51
C GLY A 114 -12.23 -3.79 9.28
N LEU A 115 -10.92 -3.57 9.12
CA LEU A 115 -10.35 -2.25 8.83
C LEU A 115 -10.76 -1.79 7.42
N TYR A 116 -10.71 -2.68 6.42
CA TYR A 116 -11.18 -2.39 5.07
C TYR A 116 -12.63 -1.90 5.08
N LEU A 117 -13.52 -2.62 5.76
CA LEU A 117 -14.94 -2.26 5.89
C LEU A 117 -15.11 -0.93 6.63
N TYR A 118 -14.38 -0.74 7.73
CA TYR A 118 -14.40 0.50 8.50
C TYR A 118 -14.08 1.72 7.63
N ILE A 119 -12.99 1.65 6.85
CA ILE A 119 -12.59 2.71 5.91
C ILE A 119 -13.63 2.87 4.81
N LYS A 120 -14.11 1.77 4.22
CA LYS A 120 -15.09 1.80 3.15
C LYS A 120 -16.38 2.50 3.58
N GLU A 121 -16.77 2.42 4.85
CA GLU A 121 -18.01 3.04 5.36
C GLU A 121 -17.81 4.46 5.88
N THR A 122 -16.72 4.73 6.60
CA THR A 122 -16.55 5.98 7.38
C THR A 122 -15.68 7.02 6.71
N LEU A 123 -14.89 6.66 5.70
CA LEU A 123 -13.86 7.55 5.16
C LEU A 123 -14.45 8.81 4.53
N THR A 124 -14.02 9.96 5.04
CA THR A 124 -14.30 11.26 4.43
C THR A 124 -13.10 11.71 3.59
N LEU A 125 -13.32 12.61 2.62
CA LEU A 125 -12.22 13.21 1.86
C LEU A 125 -11.20 13.89 2.78
N GLY A 126 -11.67 14.53 3.86
CA GLY A 126 -10.81 15.16 4.87
C GLY A 126 -9.92 14.14 5.60
N SER A 127 -10.46 12.98 5.99
CA SER A 127 -9.67 11.90 6.60
C SER A 127 -8.64 11.33 5.63
N PHE A 128 -9.01 11.12 4.36
CA PHE A 128 -8.05 10.67 3.35
C PHE A 128 -6.90 11.66 3.13
N GLN A 129 -7.18 12.98 3.13
CA GLN A 129 -6.11 13.99 3.04
C GLN A 129 -5.18 13.96 4.26
N ARG A 130 -5.71 13.66 5.46
CA ARG A 130 -4.87 13.47 6.66
C ARG A 130 -4.03 12.20 6.56
N TYR A 131 -4.62 11.09 6.15
CA TYR A 131 -3.89 9.85 5.84
C TYR A 131 -2.72 10.11 4.88
N LYS A 132 -2.97 10.81 3.76
CA LYS A 132 -1.93 11.21 2.81
C LYS A 132 -0.80 12.01 3.49
N ARG A 133 -1.13 13.00 4.32
CA ARG A 133 -0.14 13.82 5.05
C ARG A 133 0.67 12.98 6.04
N ILE A 134 0.03 12.06 6.74
CA ILE A 134 0.70 11.17 7.72
C ILE A 134 1.65 10.22 7.01
N VAL A 135 1.26 9.65 5.86
CA VAL A 135 2.18 8.81 5.06
C VAL A 135 3.37 9.62 4.57
N ILE A 136 3.16 10.86 4.11
CA ILE A 136 4.28 11.74 3.69
C ILE A 136 5.22 12.05 4.87
N ALA A 137 4.67 12.44 6.02
CA ALA A 137 5.45 12.70 7.23
C ALA A 137 6.16 11.44 7.73
N GLY A 138 5.49 10.29 7.65
CA GLY A 138 6.02 8.97 8.00
C GLY A 138 7.16 8.53 7.08
N GLY A 139 7.06 8.77 5.77
CA GLY A 139 8.16 8.51 4.84
C GLY A 139 9.37 9.40 5.09
N PHE A 140 9.16 10.67 5.42
CA PHE A 140 10.25 11.54 5.86
C PHE A 140 10.86 11.09 7.20
N TYR A 141 10.03 10.62 8.13
CA TYR A 141 10.49 10.02 9.38
C TYR A 141 11.30 8.73 9.14
N LEU A 142 10.92 7.88 8.18
CA LEU A 142 11.71 6.69 7.81
C LEU A 142 13.10 7.06 7.32
N PHE A 143 13.21 8.15 6.55
CA PHE A 143 14.51 8.68 6.14
C PHE A 143 15.32 9.19 7.33
N LEU A 144 14.74 10.05 8.19
CA LEU A 144 15.44 10.60 9.35
C LEU A 144 15.85 9.53 10.36
N SER A 145 14.94 8.63 10.72
CA SER A 145 15.22 7.50 11.62
C SER A 145 16.28 6.57 11.02
N GLY A 146 16.19 6.29 9.71
CA GLY A 146 17.19 5.48 9.02
C GLY A 146 18.59 6.10 9.01
N LEU A 147 18.70 7.43 8.98
CA LEU A 147 19.98 8.15 9.00
C LEU A 147 20.52 8.28 10.44
N LEU A 148 19.67 8.68 11.39
CA LEU A 148 20.08 8.93 12.78
C LEU A 148 20.39 7.64 13.55
N LEU A 149 19.73 6.54 13.19
CA LEU A 149 19.80 5.28 13.93
C LEU A 149 20.66 4.23 13.23
N LYS A 150 21.28 4.61 12.10
CA LYS A 150 22.18 3.74 11.33
C LYS A 150 23.34 3.23 12.18
N ASP A 151 23.89 4.11 13.01
CA ASP A 151 25.10 3.86 13.79
C ASP A 151 24.79 3.59 15.27
N HIS A 152 23.51 3.50 15.65
CA HIS A 152 23.08 3.38 17.06
C HIS A 152 22.25 2.11 17.24
N THR A 153 22.86 1.11 17.85
CA THR A 153 22.18 -0.13 18.24
C THR A 153 21.36 0.14 19.51
N PHE A 154 20.07 0.42 19.35
CA PHE A 154 19.16 0.41 20.51
C PHE A 154 19.09 -0.99 21.12
N ASN A 155 19.02 -1.06 22.46
CA ASN A 155 18.79 -2.31 23.19
C ASN A 155 17.50 -3.00 22.71
N GLY A 156 17.56 -4.34 22.61
CA GLY A 156 16.66 -5.19 21.82
C GLY A 156 15.16 -4.85 21.84
N ILE A 157 14.55 -4.63 23.01
CA ILE A 157 13.10 -4.33 23.09
C ILE A 157 12.78 -2.97 22.47
N PHE A 158 13.59 -1.94 22.72
CA PHE A 158 13.38 -0.62 22.12
C PHE A 158 13.56 -0.70 20.61
N ALA A 159 14.59 -1.39 20.12
CA ALA A 159 14.81 -1.58 18.69
C ALA A 159 13.65 -2.34 18.01
N LEU A 160 13.11 -3.36 18.68
CA LEU A 160 11.93 -4.08 18.20
C LEU A 160 10.70 -3.17 18.17
N LEU A 161 10.47 -2.38 19.21
CA LEU A 161 9.32 -1.50 19.31
C LEU A 161 9.35 -0.36 18.29
N THR A 162 10.52 0.25 18.07
CA THR A 162 10.70 1.37 17.13
C THR A 162 10.87 0.91 15.68
N GLY A 163 10.99 -0.38 15.41
CA GLY A 163 11.18 -0.88 14.04
C GLY A 163 12.62 -0.83 13.54
N THR A 164 13.58 -0.55 14.42
CA THR A 164 14.99 -0.35 14.06
C THR A 164 15.82 -1.62 14.26
N GLN A 165 15.21 -2.71 14.72
CA GLN A 165 15.82 -4.03 14.67
C GLN A 165 15.67 -4.60 13.25
N PHE A 166 16.78 -4.97 12.63
CA PHE A 166 16.75 -5.60 11.31
C PHE A 166 16.14 -7.00 11.39
N ILE A 167 15.14 -7.27 10.53
CA ILE A 167 14.47 -8.57 10.37
C ILE A 167 14.57 -8.96 8.89
N GLY A 168 15.49 -9.88 8.58
CA GLY A 168 15.73 -10.28 7.18
C GLY A 168 16.89 -11.23 6.87
N GLY A 169 17.52 -11.87 7.87
CA GLY A 169 18.63 -12.81 7.68
C GLY A 169 20.03 -12.16 7.70
N SER A 170 21.05 -12.92 8.13
CA SER A 170 22.39 -12.45 8.49
C SER A 170 23.21 -11.88 7.32
N GLY A 171 23.77 -10.67 7.48
CA GLY A 171 25.06 -10.30 6.86
C GLY A 171 25.17 -8.94 6.17
N ASP A 172 24.07 -8.35 5.70
CA ASP A 172 24.12 -7.18 4.77
C ASP A 172 23.56 -5.87 5.35
N SER A 173 23.34 -5.82 6.67
CA SER A 173 22.69 -4.69 7.35
C SER A 173 23.56 -3.43 7.47
N GLU A 174 24.88 -3.54 7.35
CA GLU A 174 25.81 -2.49 7.76
C GLU A 174 25.75 -1.19 6.93
N ALA A 175 25.10 -1.18 5.77
CA ALA A 175 25.04 0.01 4.92
C ALA A 175 23.64 0.46 4.46
N ARG A 176 22.57 -0.31 4.76
CA ARG A 176 21.25 -0.10 4.12
C ARG A 176 20.29 0.68 5.00
N LEU A 177 19.59 1.65 4.42
CA LEU A 177 18.53 2.39 5.09
C LEU A 177 17.27 1.52 5.22
N PHE A 178 16.86 1.21 6.45
CA PHE A 178 15.58 0.56 6.70
C PHE A 178 14.68 1.31 7.72
N GLY A 179 15.20 2.28 8.46
CA GLY A 179 14.41 3.12 9.37
C GLY A 179 13.62 2.28 10.38
N SER A 180 12.34 2.59 10.52
CA SER A 180 11.39 1.90 11.42
C SER A 180 10.52 0.84 10.73
N ALA A 181 11.02 0.21 9.65
CA ALA A 181 10.25 -0.79 8.90
C ALA A 181 10.85 -2.20 8.97
N TYR A 182 11.83 -2.43 9.85
CA TYR A 182 12.55 -3.71 10.06
C TYR A 182 13.33 -4.27 8.86
N ASN A 183 12.96 -3.89 7.63
CA ASN A 183 13.54 -4.43 6.41
C ASN A 183 13.62 -3.34 5.33
N PRO A 184 14.77 -3.19 4.65
CA PRO A 184 14.96 -2.14 3.64
C PRO A 184 13.99 -2.22 2.47
N ASN A 185 13.47 -3.41 2.13
CA ASN A 185 12.47 -3.54 1.06
C ASN A 185 11.09 -3.04 1.51
N PHE A 186 10.73 -3.23 2.78
CA PHE A 186 9.50 -2.66 3.34
C PHE A 186 9.60 -1.14 3.45
N THR A 187 10.79 -0.63 3.80
CA THR A 187 11.08 0.82 3.79
C THR A 187 10.98 1.38 2.38
N ALA A 188 11.57 0.72 1.39
CA ALA A 188 11.50 1.13 -0.01
C ALA A 188 10.03 1.18 -0.49
N PHE A 189 9.20 0.21 -0.10
CA PHE A 189 7.77 0.20 -0.39
C PHE A 189 7.04 1.42 0.20
N LEU A 190 7.24 1.71 1.50
CA LEU A 190 6.62 2.85 2.17
C LEU A 190 7.12 4.20 1.62
N LEU A 191 8.40 4.28 1.28
CA LEU A 191 8.99 5.45 0.62
C LEU A 191 8.46 5.63 -0.80
N LEU A 192 8.22 4.56 -1.56
CA LEU A 192 7.56 4.64 -2.87
C LEU A 192 6.13 5.16 -2.77
N LEU A 193 5.35 4.68 -1.78
CA LEU A 193 4.02 5.25 -1.53
C LEU A 193 4.12 6.75 -1.22
N THR A 194 5.05 7.14 -0.34
CA THR A 194 5.33 8.55 -0.02
C THR A 194 5.71 9.35 -1.26
N PHE A 195 6.60 8.82 -2.09
CA PHE A 195 7.05 9.40 -3.34
C PHE A 195 5.86 9.69 -4.26
N THR A 196 4.96 8.72 -4.46
CA THR A 196 3.76 8.92 -5.29
C THR A 196 2.80 9.97 -4.73
N PHE A 197 2.67 10.08 -3.39
CA PHE A 197 1.81 11.07 -2.75
C PHE A 197 2.36 12.50 -2.87
N VAL A 198 3.68 12.67 -2.76
CA VAL A 198 4.34 13.96 -2.99
C VAL A 198 4.23 14.34 -4.47
N LEU A 199 4.55 13.40 -5.38
CA LEU A 199 4.54 13.61 -6.82
C LEU A 199 3.17 14.02 -7.36
N THR A 200 2.11 13.37 -6.87
CA THR A 200 0.73 13.71 -7.23
C THR A 200 0.28 15.05 -6.66
N SER A 201 0.78 15.44 -5.48
CA SER A 201 0.54 16.76 -4.89
C SER A 201 1.21 17.87 -5.72
N ILE A 202 2.45 17.66 -6.18
CA ILE A 202 3.17 18.57 -7.10
C ILE A 202 2.35 18.84 -8.36
N ILE A 203 1.83 17.80 -9.01
CA ILE A 203 0.96 17.95 -10.20
C ILE A 203 -0.28 18.79 -9.89
N GLY A 204 -0.90 18.53 -8.74
CA GLY A 204 -2.07 19.28 -8.29
C GLY A 204 -1.76 20.78 -8.18
N HIS A 205 -0.61 21.14 -7.62
CA HIS A 205 -0.20 22.53 -7.43
C HIS A 205 0.30 23.21 -8.71
N LEU A 206 1.03 22.50 -9.58
CA LEU A 206 1.43 23.01 -10.90
C LEU A 206 0.22 23.42 -11.73
N LYS A 207 -0.85 22.62 -11.70
CA LYS A 207 -2.11 22.94 -12.40
C LYS A 207 -2.84 24.16 -11.81
N ASN A 208 -2.71 24.38 -10.51
CA ASN A 208 -3.39 25.46 -9.78
C ASN A 208 -2.51 26.71 -9.59
N ARG A 209 -1.36 26.82 -10.27
CA ARG A 209 -0.38 27.94 -10.16
C ARG A 209 0.09 28.25 -8.73
N GLY A 210 0.12 27.25 -7.86
CA GLY A 210 0.53 27.38 -6.45
C GLY A 210 2.04 27.33 -6.24
N HIS A 211 2.79 28.29 -6.79
CA HIS A 211 4.26 28.22 -6.88
C HIS A 211 5.01 28.12 -5.54
N ARG A 212 4.49 28.71 -4.46
CA ARG A 212 5.16 28.69 -3.14
C ARG A 212 5.27 27.30 -2.53
N VAL A 213 4.29 26.42 -2.75
CA VAL A 213 4.28 25.07 -2.18
C VAL A 213 5.25 24.14 -2.92
N LEU A 214 5.49 24.41 -4.21
CA LEU A 214 6.42 23.64 -5.03
C LEU A 214 7.87 23.75 -4.51
N PHE A 215 8.23 24.91 -3.96
CA PHE A 215 9.56 25.15 -3.39
C PHE A 215 9.91 24.16 -2.27
N TYR A 216 8.92 23.75 -1.47
CA TYR A 216 9.14 22.76 -0.40
C TYR A 216 8.99 21.30 -0.88
N GLN A 217 8.17 21.07 -1.91
CA GLN A 217 7.90 19.71 -2.41
C GLN A 217 9.03 19.16 -3.29
N ILE A 218 9.76 20.02 -4.02
CA ILE A 218 10.88 19.60 -4.87
C ILE A 218 12.05 19.06 -4.02
N PRO A 219 12.55 19.75 -2.98
CA PRO A 219 13.58 19.18 -2.11
C PRO A 219 13.11 17.90 -1.44
N LEU A 220 11.85 17.84 -1.01
CA LEU A 220 11.29 16.64 -0.39
C LEU A 220 11.31 15.43 -1.33
N ILE A 221 10.96 15.60 -2.62
CA ILE A 221 10.98 14.47 -3.55
C ILE A 221 12.40 13.98 -3.82
N LEU A 222 13.39 14.88 -3.86
CA LEU A 222 14.80 14.51 -4.00
C LEU A 222 15.31 13.76 -2.77
N ILE A 223 14.95 14.21 -1.56
CA ILE A 223 15.27 13.51 -0.31
C ILE A 223 14.67 12.11 -0.30
N ILE A 224 13.38 11.97 -0.65
CA ILE A 224 12.72 10.66 -0.69
C ILE A 224 13.34 9.77 -1.76
N ALA A 225 13.69 10.30 -2.94
CA ALA A 225 14.37 9.54 -3.98
C ALA A 225 15.75 9.04 -3.49
N ALA A 226 16.54 9.91 -2.84
CA ALA A 226 17.81 9.54 -2.24
C ALA A 226 17.64 8.47 -1.15
N ALA A 227 16.60 8.58 -0.31
CA ALA A 227 16.27 7.58 0.69
C ALA A 227 15.96 6.21 0.06
N ILE A 228 15.22 6.18 -1.07
CA ILE A 228 14.95 4.94 -1.83
C ILE A 228 16.26 4.31 -2.31
N PHE A 229 17.20 5.09 -2.86
CA PHE A 229 18.53 4.59 -3.23
C PHE A 229 19.29 4.03 -2.02
N GLN A 230 19.27 4.73 -0.89
CA GLN A 230 19.96 4.30 0.34
C GLN A 230 19.37 3.02 0.94
N THR A 231 18.11 2.65 0.64
CA THR A 231 17.59 1.33 1.02
C THR A 231 18.34 0.17 0.36
N GLY A 232 19.06 0.43 -0.73
CA GLY A 232 19.69 -0.61 -1.56
C GLY A 232 18.67 -1.56 -2.20
N SER A 233 17.38 -1.23 -2.20
CA SER A 233 16.33 -2.04 -2.81
C SER A 233 16.29 -1.81 -4.31
N ARG A 234 16.77 -2.79 -5.08
CA ARG A 234 16.79 -2.74 -6.55
C ARG A 234 15.39 -2.63 -7.15
N SER A 235 14.43 -3.38 -6.61
CA SER A 235 13.02 -3.27 -6.98
C SER A 235 12.44 -1.92 -6.62
N GLY A 236 12.83 -1.35 -5.47
CA GLY A 236 12.46 -0.01 -5.05
C GLY A 236 12.89 1.07 -6.06
N VAL A 237 14.18 1.08 -6.43
CA VAL A 237 14.75 2.02 -7.39
C VAL A 237 14.12 1.85 -8.78
N ALA A 238 14.00 0.62 -9.27
CA ALA A 238 13.37 0.34 -10.56
C ALA A 238 11.90 0.82 -10.61
N ALA A 239 11.12 0.53 -9.55
CA ALA A 239 9.73 0.99 -9.45
C ALA A 239 9.65 2.52 -9.42
N MET A 240 10.56 3.23 -8.74
CA MET A 240 10.60 4.69 -8.73
C MET A 240 10.75 5.27 -10.14
N PHE A 241 11.66 4.73 -10.94
CA PHE A 241 11.86 5.16 -12.33
C PHE A 241 10.63 4.87 -13.20
N ILE A 242 10.04 3.66 -13.09
CA ILE A 242 8.83 3.29 -13.82
C ILE A 242 7.67 4.21 -13.47
N LEU A 243 7.46 4.51 -12.18
CA LEU A 243 6.39 5.40 -11.71
C LEU A 243 6.59 6.84 -12.18
N SER A 244 7.84 7.33 -12.18
CA SER A 244 8.20 8.65 -12.69
C SER A 244 7.93 8.74 -14.19
N LEU A 245 8.29 7.70 -14.96
CA LEU A 245 8.01 7.64 -16.38
C LEU A 245 6.51 7.58 -16.67
N PHE A 246 5.77 6.74 -15.94
CA PHE A 246 4.33 6.63 -16.04
C PHE A 246 3.64 7.99 -15.79
N LEU A 247 4.15 8.73 -14.80
CA LEU A 247 3.71 10.09 -14.54
C LEU A 247 3.96 11.02 -15.73
N LEU A 248 5.18 11.02 -16.27
CA LEU A 248 5.56 11.91 -17.37
C LEU A 248 4.69 11.64 -18.60
N ILE A 249 4.46 10.37 -18.95
CA ILE A 249 3.55 9.98 -20.03
C ILE A 249 2.13 10.52 -19.77
N LYS A 250 1.65 10.44 -18.53
CA LYS A 250 0.33 10.96 -18.15
C LYS A 250 0.24 12.49 -18.19
N LEU A 251 1.33 13.20 -17.88
CA LEU A 251 1.38 14.66 -17.91
C LEU A 251 1.50 15.18 -19.34
N ASN A 252 2.43 14.61 -20.10
CA ASN A 252 2.67 14.92 -21.50
C ASN A 252 3.26 13.68 -22.20
N PRO A 253 2.48 12.99 -23.05
CA PRO A 253 2.93 11.75 -23.67
C PRO A 253 4.18 11.93 -24.53
N LYS A 254 4.35 13.11 -25.16
CA LYS A 254 5.57 13.41 -25.95
C LYS A 254 6.80 13.42 -25.05
N LEU A 255 6.75 14.16 -23.94
CA LEU A 255 7.86 14.18 -22.97
C LEU A 255 8.12 12.80 -22.38
N GLY A 256 7.07 12.05 -22.03
CA GLY A 256 7.19 10.70 -21.53
C GLY A 256 7.90 9.76 -22.53
N ILE A 257 7.50 9.78 -23.80
CA ILE A 257 8.11 8.95 -24.85
C ILE A 257 9.56 9.40 -25.11
N THR A 258 9.85 10.70 -25.14
CA THR A 258 11.22 11.20 -25.28
C THR A 258 12.09 10.75 -24.10
N CYS A 259 11.60 10.85 -22.86
CA CYS A 259 12.30 10.35 -21.68
C CYS A 259 12.52 8.84 -21.75
N LEU A 260 11.53 8.06 -22.21
CA LEU A 260 11.70 6.62 -22.42
C LEU A 260 12.81 6.31 -23.44
N GLY A 261 12.84 7.03 -24.56
CA GLY A 261 13.88 6.91 -25.58
C GLY A 261 15.28 7.25 -25.02
N MET A 262 15.37 8.32 -24.21
CA MET A 262 16.62 8.66 -23.52
C MET A 262 17.03 7.59 -22.52
N LEU A 263 16.13 7.10 -21.67
CA LEU A 263 16.42 6.02 -20.71
C LEU A 263 16.92 4.76 -21.41
N TYR A 264 16.34 4.41 -22.57
CA TYR A 264 16.81 3.29 -23.39
C TYR A 264 18.22 3.51 -23.97
N ALA A 265 18.52 4.74 -24.41
CA ALA A 265 19.83 5.11 -24.94
C ALA A 265 20.92 5.06 -23.86
N VAL A 266 20.61 5.44 -22.61
CA VAL A 266 21.57 5.43 -21.49
C VAL A 266 21.44 4.22 -20.56
N ARG A 267 20.78 3.15 -21.01
CA ARG A 267 20.42 2.00 -20.15
C ARG A 267 21.61 1.38 -19.42
N ASP A 268 22.78 1.29 -20.05
CA ASP A 268 23.95 0.64 -19.46
C ASP A 268 24.49 1.47 -18.27
N HIS A 269 24.47 2.80 -18.41
CA HIS A 269 24.79 3.72 -17.30
C HIS A 269 23.72 3.70 -16.20
N LEU A 270 22.44 3.57 -16.55
CA LEU A 270 21.37 3.46 -15.56
C LEU A 270 21.47 2.17 -14.76
N ILE A 271 21.81 1.06 -15.42
CA ILE A 271 22.06 -0.22 -14.74
C ILE A 271 23.20 -0.05 -13.75
N ALA A 272 24.30 0.62 -14.12
CA ALA A 272 25.41 0.90 -13.22
C ALA A 272 25.02 1.77 -11.99
N LEU A 273 23.95 2.56 -12.07
CA LEU A 273 23.42 3.33 -10.93
C LEU A 273 22.54 2.51 -9.99
N ILE A 274 22.08 1.32 -10.40
CA ILE A 274 21.27 0.45 -9.54
C ILE A 274 22.17 -0.06 -8.42
N PRO A 275 21.76 0.06 -7.14
CA PRO A 275 22.60 -0.40 -6.04
C PRO A 275 22.86 -1.91 -6.13
N ARG A 276 24.12 -2.31 -5.91
CA ARG A 276 24.58 -3.71 -5.86
C ARG A 276 24.47 -4.46 -7.19
N THR A 277 24.89 -3.82 -8.28
CA THR A 277 24.99 -4.43 -9.62
C THR A 277 25.84 -5.68 -9.66
N GLU A 278 26.94 -5.70 -8.92
CA GLU A 278 27.93 -6.80 -8.88
C GLU A 278 27.35 -8.15 -8.44
N VAL A 279 26.21 -8.15 -7.73
CA VAL A 279 25.59 -9.37 -7.18
C VAL A 279 24.23 -9.66 -7.84
N ILE A 280 23.93 -9.00 -8.98
CA ILE A 280 22.64 -9.17 -9.64
C ILE A 280 22.40 -10.63 -10.01
N ASP A 281 23.36 -11.27 -10.68
CA ASP A 281 23.21 -12.63 -11.20
C ASP A 281 23.06 -13.65 -10.07
N HIS A 282 23.92 -13.60 -9.06
CA HIS A 282 23.82 -14.48 -7.89
C HIS A 282 22.47 -14.32 -7.17
N SER A 283 22.00 -13.09 -7.00
CA SER A 283 20.70 -12.87 -6.35
C SER A 283 19.51 -13.30 -7.21
N ALA A 284 19.62 -13.22 -8.54
CA ALA A 284 18.57 -13.64 -9.47
C ALA A 284 18.46 -15.16 -9.49
N LEU A 285 19.59 -15.86 -9.48
CA LEU A 285 19.65 -17.31 -9.31
C LEU A 285 19.08 -17.75 -7.95
N ALA A 286 19.45 -17.09 -6.86
CA ALA A 286 18.89 -17.37 -5.53
C ALA A 286 17.37 -17.15 -5.49
N ARG A 287 16.86 -16.08 -6.12
CA ARG A 287 15.41 -15.85 -6.23
C ARG A 287 14.72 -16.93 -7.06
N LYS A 288 15.32 -17.37 -8.16
CA LYS A 288 14.80 -18.46 -8.98
C LYS A 288 14.68 -19.75 -8.16
N GLU A 289 15.69 -20.10 -7.35
CA GLU A 289 15.65 -21.24 -6.42
C GLU A 289 14.49 -21.08 -5.43
N ILE A 290 14.37 -19.92 -4.79
CA ILE A 290 13.27 -19.61 -3.86
C ILE A 290 11.90 -19.77 -4.53
N TRP A 291 11.75 -19.33 -5.78
CA TRP A 291 10.49 -19.44 -6.51
C TRP A 291 10.16 -20.90 -6.85
N LEU A 292 11.12 -21.68 -7.31
CA LEU A 292 10.89 -23.11 -7.59
C LEU A 292 10.50 -23.86 -6.31
N ASN A 293 11.17 -23.59 -5.19
CA ASN A 293 10.83 -24.18 -3.90
C ASN A 293 9.45 -23.71 -3.39
N SER A 294 9.08 -22.46 -3.64
CA SER A 294 7.75 -21.95 -3.28
C SER A 294 6.64 -22.63 -4.10
N LEU A 295 6.91 -22.99 -5.37
CA LEU A 295 5.99 -23.80 -6.17
C LEU A 295 5.86 -25.22 -5.61
N SER A 296 6.95 -25.83 -5.14
CA SER A 296 6.91 -27.12 -4.45
C SER A 296 6.09 -27.04 -3.16
N ILE A 297 6.30 -26.02 -2.33
CA ILE A 297 5.50 -25.78 -1.11
C ILE A 297 4.01 -25.63 -1.45
N TRP A 298 3.68 -24.89 -2.52
CA TRP A 298 2.30 -24.78 -2.99
C TRP A 298 1.75 -26.15 -3.41
N LYS A 299 2.50 -26.95 -4.17
CA LYS A 299 2.08 -28.29 -4.58
C LYS A 299 1.76 -29.18 -3.37
N ASP A 300 2.59 -29.15 -2.34
CA ASP A 300 2.40 -29.94 -1.12
C ASP A 300 1.23 -29.43 -0.25
N ASN A 301 0.87 -28.15 -0.40
CA ASN A 301 -0.17 -27.47 0.39
C ASN A 301 -1.25 -26.84 -0.52
N THR A 302 -1.68 -27.58 -1.53
CA THR A 302 -2.40 -27.05 -2.71
C THR A 302 -3.63 -26.20 -2.37
N PHE A 303 -4.48 -26.61 -1.44
CA PHE A 303 -5.77 -25.94 -1.22
C PHE A 303 -5.67 -24.72 -0.30
N PHE A 304 -5.04 -24.89 0.86
CA PHE A 304 -5.07 -23.92 1.96
C PHE A 304 -3.73 -23.22 2.23
N GLY A 305 -2.64 -23.69 1.61
CA GLY A 305 -1.29 -23.16 1.84
C GLY A 305 -0.81 -23.36 3.27
N THR A 306 0.34 -22.75 3.57
CA THR A 306 1.05 -22.91 4.85
C THR A 306 0.87 -21.74 5.81
N THR A 307 0.17 -20.69 5.39
CA THR A 307 0.15 -19.34 5.98
C THR A 307 1.53 -18.64 5.96
N PRO A 308 1.61 -17.30 6.14
CA PRO A 308 2.89 -16.61 6.25
C PRO A 308 3.78 -17.14 7.40
N LEU A 309 3.19 -17.66 8.49
CA LEU A 309 3.95 -18.23 9.61
C LEU A 309 4.56 -19.59 9.26
N GLY A 310 3.85 -20.41 8.48
CA GLY A 310 4.30 -21.77 8.12
C GLY A 310 5.20 -21.83 6.89
N PHE A 311 5.26 -20.77 6.09
CA PHE A 311 6.10 -20.74 4.88
C PHE A 311 7.56 -21.01 5.19
N SER A 312 8.14 -20.28 6.15
CA SER A 312 9.56 -20.41 6.50
C SER A 312 9.89 -21.82 7.00
N GLU A 313 9.00 -22.41 7.81
CA GLU A 313 9.19 -23.78 8.31
C GLU A 313 9.17 -24.79 7.15
N SER A 314 8.18 -24.67 6.26
CA SER A 314 8.05 -25.54 5.08
C SER A 314 9.26 -25.42 4.16
N TYR A 315 9.81 -24.21 4.01
CA TYR A 315 11.01 -23.97 3.22
C TYR A 315 12.25 -24.62 3.84
N VAL A 316 12.42 -24.54 5.16
CA VAL A 316 13.50 -25.20 5.90
C VAL A 316 13.39 -26.72 5.77
N GLN A 317 12.19 -27.29 5.90
CA GLN A 317 11.97 -28.72 5.71
C GLN A 317 12.35 -29.20 4.31
N LEU A 318 12.08 -28.38 3.28
CA LEU A 318 12.39 -28.71 1.89
C LEU A 318 13.88 -28.58 1.54
N THR A 319 14.59 -27.61 2.13
CA THR A 319 15.92 -27.18 1.63
C THR A 319 17.03 -27.14 2.68
N GLY A 320 16.70 -27.23 3.96
CA GLY A 320 17.61 -26.97 5.08
C GLY A 320 17.98 -25.50 5.28
N LYS A 321 17.46 -24.57 4.46
CA LYS A 321 17.78 -23.13 4.52
C LYS A 321 16.61 -22.33 5.08
N VAL A 322 16.90 -21.26 5.83
CA VAL A 322 15.87 -20.35 6.35
C VAL A 322 15.58 -19.25 5.32
N VAL A 323 14.38 -19.26 4.75
CA VAL A 323 13.87 -18.19 3.88
C VAL A 323 12.49 -17.77 4.38
N PRO A 324 12.31 -16.49 4.77
CA PRO A 324 11.08 -16.07 5.46
C PRO A 324 9.85 -16.01 4.54
N HIS A 325 10.02 -15.77 3.24
CA HIS A 325 8.92 -15.61 2.27
C HIS A 325 9.37 -15.81 0.82
N ALA A 326 8.42 -16.01 -0.10
CA ALA A 326 8.68 -16.38 -1.50
C ALA A 326 9.35 -15.31 -2.38
N HIS A 327 9.64 -14.11 -1.85
CA HIS A 327 10.18 -12.96 -2.59
C HIS A 327 9.47 -12.66 -3.94
N ASN A 328 8.19 -13.00 -4.04
CA ASN A 328 7.29 -12.69 -5.14
C ASN A 328 5.86 -12.76 -4.59
N MET A 329 5.14 -11.65 -4.59
CA MET A 329 3.82 -11.54 -4.00
C MET A 329 2.80 -12.50 -4.64
N PHE A 330 2.83 -12.68 -5.96
CA PHE A 330 1.89 -13.57 -6.65
C PHE A 330 2.08 -15.01 -6.21
N LEU A 331 3.33 -15.47 -6.21
CA LEU A 331 3.69 -16.81 -5.78
C LEU A 331 3.48 -17.02 -4.28
N ALA A 332 3.75 -15.99 -3.47
CA ALA A 332 3.51 -16.02 -2.04
C ALA A 332 2.03 -16.30 -1.72
N PHE A 333 1.08 -15.66 -2.41
CA PHE A 333 -0.33 -15.94 -2.17
C PHE A 333 -0.72 -17.39 -2.48
N PHE A 334 -0.08 -18.05 -3.44
CA PHE A 334 -0.28 -19.48 -3.71
C PHE A 334 0.38 -20.39 -2.67
N ALA A 335 1.62 -20.08 -2.26
CA ALA A 335 2.32 -20.91 -1.27
C ALA A 335 1.72 -20.75 0.15
N GLU A 336 1.44 -19.52 0.55
CA GLU A 336 0.97 -19.16 1.90
C GLU A 336 -0.55 -19.36 2.05
N TYR A 337 -1.34 -19.17 1.00
CA TYR A 337 -2.82 -19.27 1.07
C TYR A 337 -3.40 -20.23 0.03
N GLY A 338 -2.58 -21.13 -0.51
CA GLY A 338 -3.02 -22.16 -1.44
C GLY A 338 -3.65 -21.59 -2.72
N THR A 339 -4.29 -22.48 -3.46
CA THR A 339 -5.03 -22.14 -4.68
C THR A 339 -6.23 -21.24 -4.37
N ILE A 340 -6.86 -21.38 -3.20
CA ILE A 340 -8.01 -20.56 -2.79
C ILE A 340 -7.58 -19.08 -2.67
N GLY A 341 -6.55 -18.81 -1.89
CA GLY A 341 -6.03 -17.45 -1.70
C GLY A 341 -5.34 -16.91 -2.96
N GLY A 342 -4.56 -17.73 -3.66
CA GLY A 342 -3.89 -17.36 -4.90
C GLY A 342 -4.85 -16.95 -6.02
N LEU A 343 -5.90 -17.73 -6.28
CA LEU A 343 -6.91 -17.36 -7.28
C LEU A 343 -7.73 -16.14 -6.87
N ALA A 344 -8.08 -16.02 -5.58
CA ALA A 344 -8.76 -14.83 -5.08
C ALA A 344 -7.90 -13.57 -5.23
N PHE A 345 -6.58 -13.68 -5.01
CA PHE A 345 -5.62 -12.61 -5.24
C PHE A 345 -5.54 -12.24 -6.73
N LEU A 346 -5.44 -13.21 -7.64
CA LEU A 346 -5.43 -12.96 -9.08
C LEU A 346 -6.72 -12.28 -9.55
N LEU A 347 -7.87 -12.71 -9.01
CA LEU A 347 -9.15 -12.07 -9.31
C LEU A 347 -9.15 -10.62 -8.84
N LEU A 348 -8.69 -10.35 -7.60
CA LEU A 348 -8.56 -8.99 -7.06
C LEU A 348 -7.63 -8.13 -7.91
N ALA A 349 -6.43 -8.62 -8.21
CA ALA A 349 -5.44 -7.94 -9.03
C ALA A 349 -5.98 -7.64 -10.43
N GLY A 350 -6.61 -8.63 -11.07
CA GLY A 350 -7.25 -8.48 -12.38
C GLY A 350 -8.39 -7.47 -12.37
N GLY A 351 -9.24 -7.48 -11.34
CA GLY A 351 -10.32 -6.50 -11.18
C GLY A 351 -9.81 -5.08 -10.94
N ILE A 352 -8.75 -4.92 -10.14
CA ILE A 352 -8.06 -3.63 -9.96
C ILE A 352 -7.46 -3.15 -11.28
N ALA A 353 -6.74 -4.02 -12.01
CA ALA A 353 -6.13 -3.68 -13.29
C ALA A 353 -7.19 -3.31 -14.35
N PHE A 354 -8.28 -4.07 -14.43
CA PHE A 354 -9.39 -3.76 -15.32
C PHE A 354 -10.03 -2.40 -15.00
N LYS A 355 -10.33 -2.16 -13.71
CA LYS A 355 -10.88 -0.88 -13.23
C LYS A 355 -9.92 0.28 -13.51
N PHE A 356 -8.63 0.07 -13.28
CA PHE A 356 -7.55 1.01 -13.56
C PHE A 356 -7.51 1.39 -15.05
N CYS A 357 -7.48 0.41 -15.95
CA CYS A 357 -7.47 0.63 -17.39
C CYS A 357 -8.71 1.41 -17.84
N CYS A 358 -9.90 1.00 -17.39
CA CYS A 358 -11.13 1.71 -17.72
C CYS A 358 -11.07 3.18 -17.27
N LEU A 359 -10.72 3.45 -16.02
CA LEU A 359 -10.66 4.82 -15.49
C LEU A 359 -9.55 5.66 -16.14
N TYR A 360 -8.43 5.05 -16.52
CA TYR A 360 -7.36 5.72 -17.25
C TYR A 360 -7.86 6.30 -18.59
N PHE A 361 -8.57 5.49 -19.38
CA PHE A 361 -9.05 5.90 -20.70
C PHE A 361 -10.32 6.73 -20.66
N MET A 362 -11.19 6.49 -19.68
CA MET A 362 -12.52 7.09 -19.62
C MET A 362 -12.57 8.45 -18.91
N GLU A 363 -11.74 8.64 -17.88
CA GLU A 363 -11.82 9.82 -17.01
C GLU A 363 -10.67 10.78 -17.30
N SER A 364 -10.69 11.33 -18.51
CA SER A 364 -9.71 12.29 -19.00
C SER A 364 -10.07 13.72 -18.56
N LYS A 365 -9.56 14.15 -17.39
CA LYS A 365 -8.63 15.30 -17.28
C LYS A 365 -8.49 15.88 -15.86
N ARG A 366 -9.46 15.79 -14.94
CA ARG A 366 -9.38 16.56 -13.67
C ARG A 366 -10.08 15.96 -12.44
N LYS A 367 -9.48 14.93 -11.83
CA LYS A 367 -9.63 14.68 -10.38
C LYS A 367 -8.26 14.35 -9.78
N GLN A 368 -7.75 15.24 -8.91
CA GLN A 368 -6.44 15.07 -8.27
C GLN A 368 -6.37 13.73 -7.51
N LEU A 369 -7.47 13.32 -6.89
CA LEU A 369 -7.58 12.07 -6.15
C LEU A 369 -7.48 10.81 -7.04
N LEU A 370 -8.12 10.81 -8.22
CA LEU A 370 -7.95 9.73 -9.19
C LEU A 370 -6.48 9.59 -9.59
N ASN A 371 -5.79 10.71 -9.88
CA ASN A 371 -4.38 10.66 -10.23
C ASN A 371 -3.53 10.05 -9.11
N LEU A 372 -3.82 10.39 -7.85
CA LEU A 372 -3.15 9.80 -6.71
C LEU A 372 -3.27 8.28 -6.70
N PHE A 373 -4.48 7.73 -6.83
CA PHE A 373 -4.67 6.28 -6.85
C PHE A 373 -4.02 5.63 -8.08
N MET A 374 -4.15 6.24 -9.25
CA MET A 374 -3.58 5.73 -10.49
C MET A 374 -2.05 5.67 -10.48
N ILE A 375 -1.39 6.37 -9.56
CA ILE A 375 0.07 6.35 -9.43
C ILE A 375 0.51 5.52 -8.22
N SER A 376 -0.27 5.53 -7.13
CA SER A 376 0.06 4.79 -5.90
C SER A 376 -0.30 3.31 -5.93
N ILE A 377 -1.43 2.90 -6.53
CA ILE A 377 -1.81 1.48 -6.61
C ILE A 377 -0.76 0.64 -7.37
N PRO A 378 -0.21 1.10 -8.51
CA PRO A 378 0.86 0.36 -9.20
C PRO A 378 2.08 0.05 -8.33
N VAL A 379 2.36 0.83 -7.28
CA VAL A 379 3.46 0.53 -6.34
C VAL A 379 3.34 -0.89 -5.78
N ILE A 380 2.12 -1.31 -5.42
CA ILE A 380 1.82 -2.64 -4.86
C ILE A 380 2.29 -3.74 -5.82
N PHE A 381 1.91 -3.64 -7.09
CA PHE A 381 2.23 -4.66 -8.08
C PHE A 381 3.69 -4.60 -8.55
N LEU A 382 4.23 -3.40 -8.79
CA LEU A 382 5.61 -3.23 -9.25
C LEU A 382 6.62 -3.76 -8.23
N THR A 383 6.38 -3.50 -6.95
CA THR A 383 7.22 -4.06 -5.88
C THR A 383 6.91 -5.53 -5.61
N GLY A 384 5.64 -5.95 -5.77
CA GLY A 384 5.19 -7.32 -5.59
C GLY A 384 5.67 -8.34 -6.63
N ILE A 385 6.06 -7.92 -7.84
CA ILE A 385 6.66 -8.82 -8.83
C ILE A 385 8.06 -9.29 -8.37
N LEU A 386 8.80 -8.41 -7.70
CA LEU A 386 10.21 -8.62 -7.35
C LEU A 386 10.44 -8.88 -5.86
N ASP A 387 9.41 -8.75 -5.03
CA ASP A 387 9.46 -9.07 -3.60
C ASP A 387 8.03 -9.34 -3.07
N HIS A 388 7.89 -9.65 -1.79
CA HIS A 388 6.59 -9.76 -1.12
C HIS A 388 6.44 -8.68 -0.04
N PRO A 389 6.23 -7.39 -0.41
CA PRO A 389 6.18 -6.31 0.56
C PRO A 389 4.99 -6.42 1.52
N LEU A 390 3.92 -7.12 1.15
CA LEU A 390 2.70 -7.28 1.96
C LEU A 390 2.81 -8.37 3.04
N VAL A 391 3.93 -9.08 3.14
CA VAL A 391 4.18 -10.02 4.26
C VAL A 391 4.26 -9.28 5.60
N SER A 392 4.74 -8.03 5.59
CA SER A 392 4.78 -7.20 6.80
C SER A 392 3.39 -6.64 7.11
N PRO A 393 2.87 -6.83 8.34
CA PRO A 393 1.59 -6.24 8.72
C PRO A 393 1.57 -4.71 8.62
N GLN A 394 2.71 -4.06 8.82
CA GLN A 394 2.86 -2.60 8.73
C GLN A 394 2.52 -2.09 7.32
N THR A 395 3.13 -2.68 6.29
CA THR A 395 2.91 -2.31 4.88
C THR A 395 1.56 -2.79 4.38
N ALA A 396 1.11 -3.96 4.81
CA ALA A 396 -0.21 -4.50 4.48
C ALA A 396 -1.33 -3.57 4.95
N LEU A 397 -1.34 -3.12 6.21
CA LEU A 397 -2.37 -2.23 6.76
C LEU A 397 -2.46 -0.88 6.03
N ILE A 398 -1.31 -0.26 5.74
CA ILE A 398 -1.24 0.97 4.93
C ILE A 398 -1.87 0.72 3.54
N THR A 399 -1.58 -0.44 2.95
CA THR A 399 -2.13 -0.84 1.65
C THR A 399 -3.63 -1.10 1.71
N VAL A 400 -4.13 -1.73 2.78
CA VAL A 400 -5.57 -1.96 3.00
C VAL A 400 -6.32 -0.63 3.06
N ILE A 401 -5.79 0.38 3.75
CA ILE A 401 -6.40 1.72 3.81
C ILE A 401 -6.42 2.34 2.41
N LEU A 402 -5.34 2.21 1.63
CA LEU A 402 -5.26 2.72 0.26
C LEU A 402 -6.30 2.04 -0.66
N LEU A 403 -6.40 0.71 -0.60
CA LEU A 403 -7.35 -0.07 -1.41
C LEU A 403 -8.82 0.21 -1.02
N ALA A 404 -9.12 0.29 0.28
CA ALA A 404 -10.45 0.66 0.76
C ALA A 404 -10.85 2.07 0.30
N SER A 405 -9.89 3.01 0.35
CA SER A 405 -10.09 4.38 -0.13
C SER A 405 -10.35 4.42 -1.64
N TRP A 406 -9.64 3.59 -2.41
CA TRP A 406 -9.84 3.45 -3.86
C TRP A 406 -11.22 2.87 -4.19
N ASP A 407 -11.62 1.79 -3.51
CA ASP A 407 -12.91 1.18 -3.74
C ASP A 407 -14.05 2.14 -3.42
N ARG A 408 -14.00 2.82 -2.26
CA ARG A 408 -15.00 3.85 -1.91
C ARG A 408 -15.03 4.99 -2.90
N TYR A 409 -13.87 5.43 -3.39
CA TYR A 409 -13.79 6.49 -4.41
C TYR A 409 -14.42 6.08 -5.74
N THR A 410 -14.28 4.81 -6.12
CA THR A 410 -14.71 4.28 -7.42
C THR A 410 -16.08 3.62 -7.39
N GLU A 411 -16.65 3.36 -6.23
CA GLU A 411 -17.98 2.74 -6.05
C GLU A 411 -19.12 3.49 -6.77
N PRO A 412 -19.19 4.84 -6.76
CA PRO A 412 -20.20 5.57 -7.53
C PRO A 412 -19.96 5.54 -9.04
N VAL A 413 -18.76 5.11 -9.47
CA VAL A 413 -18.45 5.00 -10.89
C VAL A 413 -18.96 3.64 -11.35
N HIS A 414 -20.10 3.61 -12.05
CA HIS A 414 -20.55 2.42 -12.77
C HIS A 414 -19.60 2.10 -13.92
N VAL A 415 -18.38 1.65 -13.60
CA VAL A 415 -17.26 1.45 -14.54
C VAL A 415 -17.70 0.54 -15.67
N VAL A 416 -18.35 -0.58 -15.38
CA VAL A 416 -18.82 -1.54 -16.40
C VAL A 416 -19.82 -0.90 -17.36
N GLN A 417 -20.85 -0.24 -16.85
CA GLN A 417 -21.89 0.39 -17.69
C GLN A 417 -21.32 1.53 -18.53
N LYS A 418 -20.44 2.35 -17.93
CA LYS A 418 -19.79 3.43 -18.65
C LYS A 418 -18.81 2.90 -19.70
N SER A 419 -18.00 1.88 -19.37
CA SER A 419 -17.06 1.24 -20.31
C SER A 419 -17.79 0.63 -21.49
N ALA A 420 -18.90 -0.08 -21.25
CA ALA A 420 -19.76 -0.60 -22.31
C ALA A 420 -20.31 0.52 -23.20
N ALA A 421 -20.79 1.63 -22.60
CA ALA A 421 -21.25 2.79 -23.35
C ALA A 421 -20.13 3.48 -24.16
N TYR A 422 -18.91 3.55 -23.60
CA TYR A 422 -17.74 4.11 -24.29
C TYR A 422 -17.34 3.26 -25.49
N ILE A 423 -17.21 1.93 -25.32
CA ILE A 423 -16.89 0.99 -26.39
C ILE A 423 -17.96 1.08 -27.49
N LYS A 424 -19.25 1.09 -27.11
CA LYS A 424 -20.36 1.28 -28.05
C LYS A 424 -20.23 2.57 -28.86
N ARG A 425 -19.88 3.69 -28.20
CA ARG A 425 -19.66 4.98 -28.88
C ARG A 425 -18.43 4.98 -29.78
N ALA A 426 -17.34 4.35 -29.36
CA ALA A 426 -16.13 4.21 -30.17
C ALA A 426 -16.42 3.39 -31.44
N PHE A 427 -17.12 2.27 -31.29
CA PHE A 427 -17.55 1.41 -32.39
C PHE A 427 -18.49 2.13 -33.37
N LEU A 428 -19.48 2.87 -32.87
CA LEU A 428 -20.36 3.70 -33.69
C LEU A 428 -19.60 4.81 -34.45
N ARG A 429 -18.57 5.39 -33.84
CA ARG A 429 -17.73 6.39 -34.52
C ARG A 429 -16.90 5.78 -35.64
N SER A 430 -16.33 4.59 -35.41
CA SER A 430 -15.59 3.89 -36.46
C SER A 430 -16.51 3.48 -37.62
N SER A 431 -17.73 3.00 -37.33
CA SER A 431 -18.68 2.61 -38.38
C SER A 431 -19.17 3.80 -39.21
N LEU A 432 -19.40 4.96 -38.57
CA LEU A 432 -19.75 6.20 -39.28
C LEU A 432 -18.59 6.75 -40.12
N GLN A 433 -17.33 6.55 -39.69
CA GLN A 433 -16.17 6.94 -40.48
C GLN A 433 -15.98 6.05 -41.72
N THR A 434 -16.23 4.75 -41.62
CA THR A 434 -16.20 3.84 -42.77
C THR A 434 -17.35 4.07 -43.74
N GLU A 435 -18.55 4.44 -43.28
CA GLU A 435 -19.64 4.84 -44.18
C GLU A 435 -19.33 6.14 -44.93
N LYS A 436 -18.76 7.14 -44.24
CA LYS A 436 -18.36 8.41 -44.89
C LYS A 436 -17.29 8.20 -45.96
N SER A 437 -16.28 7.34 -45.71
CA SER A 437 -15.26 7.05 -46.73
C SER A 437 -15.84 6.32 -47.95
N HIS A 438 -16.82 5.42 -47.75
CA HIS A 438 -17.53 4.77 -48.85
C HIS A 438 -18.41 5.73 -49.67
N HIS A 439 -19.09 6.67 -49.02
CA HIS A 439 -19.91 7.67 -49.72
C HIS A 439 -19.06 8.66 -50.55
N VAL A 440 -17.89 9.07 -50.05
CA VAL A 440 -16.95 9.91 -50.79
C VAL A 440 -16.38 9.17 -52.00
N SER A 441 -16.04 7.87 -51.86
CA SER A 441 -15.57 7.03 -52.97
C SER A 441 -16.63 6.85 -54.07
N LYS A 442 -17.91 6.65 -53.72
CA LYS A 442 -19.01 6.56 -54.71
C LYS A 442 -19.32 7.91 -55.37
N SER A 443 -19.27 9.01 -54.62
CA SER A 443 -19.47 10.36 -55.18
C SER A 443 -18.36 10.75 -56.16
N GLN A 444 -17.11 10.32 -55.93
CA GLN A 444 -16.02 10.55 -56.88
C GLN A 444 -16.14 9.67 -58.14
N LYS A 445 -16.62 8.41 -58.02
CA LYS A 445 -16.89 7.56 -59.18
C LYS A 445 -18.00 8.10 -60.10
N ASN A 446 -18.99 8.81 -59.57
CA ASN A 446 -20.07 9.41 -60.38
C ASN A 446 -19.69 10.75 -61.02
N LYS A 447 -18.64 11.44 -60.55
CA LYS A 447 -18.13 12.67 -61.18
C LYS A 447 -17.23 12.42 -62.40
N GLY A 448 -16.85 11.18 -62.68
CA GLY A 448 -16.06 10.79 -63.86
C GLY A 448 -16.89 10.23 -65.02
N LYS A 449 -18.22 10.43 -65.02
CA LYS A 449 -19.15 9.91 -66.03
C LYS A 449 -19.98 10.98 -66.76
N TYR A 450 -19.58 12.25 -66.65
CA TYR A 450 -20.17 13.33 -67.44
C TYR A 450 -19.11 13.93 -68.36
#